data_AF-A0A150RYR0-F1
#
_entry.id   AF-A0A150RYR0-F1
#
_cell.length_a   1.000
_cell.length_b   1.000
_cell.length_c   1.000
_cell.angle_alpha   90.00
_cell.angle_beta   90.00
_cell.angle_gamma   90.00
#
_symmetry.space_group_name_H-M   'P 1'
#
loop_
_entity.id
_entity.type
_entity.pdbx_description
1 polymer ?
#
loop_
_entity_poly.entity_id
_entity_poly.type
_entity_poly.pdbx_seq_one_letter_code
_entity_poly.pdbx_strand_id
1 'polypeptide(L)'
;RYTAFQASAYAAASVLVEALKRAGAHLTRPGLVAALEGLRAFDPGPGPAITFGRNRRVGAYGASLSRVDPSSVDVAHTAPVSAWVEVVP
;
A
#
# COMPACT_ATOMS: atom_id res chain seq x y z
N ARG A 1 -0.08 -14.83 -14.40
CA ARG A 1 -0.72 -14.46 -13.11
C ARG A 1 -0.13 -13.12 -12.63
N TYR A 2 -0.96 -12.10 -12.44
CA TYR A 2 -0.54 -10.72 -12.12
C TYR A 2 -0.30 -10.45 -10.62
N THR A 3 0.66 -11.13 -9.99
CA THR A 3 0.84 -11.14 -8.53
C THR A 3 1.16 -9.77 -7.92
N ALA A 4 1.96 -8.93 -8.60
CA ALA A 4 2.28 -7.59 -8.13
C ALA A 4 1.03 -6.69 -8.00
N PHE A 5 0.15 -6.75 -9.01
CA PHE A 5 -1.10 -6.01 -9.01
C PHE A 5 -2.10 -6.53 -7.97
N GLN A 6 -2.12 -7.86 -7.75
CA GLN A 6 -2.91 -8.48 -6.68
C GLN A 6 -2.44 -8.03 -5.30
N ALA A 7 -1.13 -7.95 -5.06
CA ALA A 7 -0.56 -7.45 -3.81
C ALA A 7 -0.95 -5.99 -3.56
N SER A 8 -0.84 -5.12 -4.58
CA SER A 8 -1.27 -3.72 -4.45
C SER A 8 -2.76 -3.58 -4.19
N ALA A 9 -3.59 -4.39 -4.86
CA ALA A 9 -5.04 -4.37 -4.67
C ALA A 9 -5.42 -4.84 -3.25
N TYR A 10 -4.78 -5.89 -2.76
CA TYR A 10 -4.98 -6.38 -1.39
C TYR A 10 -4.61 -5.29 -0.37
N ALA A 11 -3.42 -4.69 -0.50
CA ALA A 11 -2.97 -3.66 0.43
C ALA A 11 -3.92 -2.44 0.44
N ALA A 12 -4.37 -2.00 -0.74
CA ALA A 12 -5.36 -0.91 -0.85
C ALA A 12 -6.70 -1.26 -0.20
N ALA A 13 -7.19 -2.50 -0.39
CA ALA A 13 -8.41 -2.96 0.25
C ALA A 13 -8.26 -3.03 1.78
N SER A 14 -7.14 -3.54 2.30
CA SER A 14 -6.84 -3.58 3.73
C SER A 14 -6.84 -2.19 4.36
N VAL A 15 -6.22 -1.21 3.69
CA VAL A 15 -6.22 0.20 4.10
C VAL A 15 -7.64 0.77 4.15
N LEU A 16 -8.46 0.50 3.12
CA LEU A 16 -9.84 0.96 3.09
C LEU A 16 -10.67 0.34 4.21
N VAL A 17 -10.56 -0.97 4.41
CA VAL A 17 -11.27 -1.69 5.49
C VAL A 17 -10.90 -1.12 6.85
N GLU A 18 -9.62 -0.87 7.11
CA GLU A 18 -9.17 -0.28 8.36
C GLU A 18 -9.72 1.14 8.55
N ALA A 19 -9.69 1.97 7.52
CA ALA A 19 -10.24 3.33 7.60
C ALA A 19 -11.75 3.33 7.83
N LEU A 20 -12.49 2.40 7.20
CA LEU A 20 -13.93 2.24 7.43
C LEU A 20 -14.22 1.79 8.87
N LYS A 21 -13.45 0.85 9.43
CA LYS A 21 -13.56 0.45 10.84
C LYS A 21 -13.36 1.63 11.78
N ARG A 22 -12.35 2.47 11.53
CA ARG A 22 -12.05 3.66 12.33
C ARG A 22 -13.10 4.76 12.19
N ALA A 23 -13.68 4.93 11.01
CA ALA A 23 -14.74 5.91 10.78
C ALA A 23 -16.06 5.55 11.49
N GLY A 24 -16.27 4.27 11.78
CA GLY A 24 -17.41 3.78 12.55
C GLY A 24 -18.71 3.69 11.73
N ALA A 25 -19.81 3.36 12.43
CA ALA A 25 -21.10 3.06 11.80
C ALA A 25 -21.74 4.26 11.07
N HIS A 26 -21.51 5.48 11.55
CA HIS A 26 -22.03 6.71 10.94
C HIS A 26 -21.04 7.28 9.93
N LEU A 27 -20.80 6.52 8.86
CA LEU A 27 -19.82 6.87 7.84
C LEU A 27 -20.19 8.18 7.12
N THR A 28 -19.26 9.12 7.12
CA THR A 28 -19.33 10.33 6.29
C THR A 28 -18.05 10.48 5.50
N ARG A 29 -18.10 11.21 4.38
CA ARG A 29 -16.88 11.50 3.60
C ARG A 29 -15.80 12.20 4.44
N PRO A 30 -16.09 13.27 5.22
CA PRO A 30 -15.09 13.88 6.09
C PRO A 30 -14.55 12.91 7.16
N GLY A 31 -15.41 12.06 7.74
CA GLY A 31 -15.01 11.06 8.72
C GLY A 31 -14.06 10.01 8.14
N LEU A 32 -14.33 9.53 6.92
CA LEU A 32 -13.44 8.59 6.22
C LEU A 32 -12.09 9.22 5.89
N VAL A 33 -12.08 10.48 5.42
CA VAL A 33 -10.83 11.21 5.17
C VAL A 33 -10.04 11.38 6.45
N ALA A 34 -10.67 11.78 7.56
CA ALA A 34 -10.01 11.90 8.86
C ALA A 34 -9.45 10.55 9.35
N ALA A 35 -10.18 9.46 9.17
CA ALA A 35 -9.73 8.11 9.51
C ALA A 35 -8.50 7.68 8.69
N LEU A 36 -8.51 7.94 7.37
CA LEU A 36 -7.37 7.71 6.50
C LEU A 36 -6.17 8.57 6.93
N GLU A 37 -6.36 9.87 7.12
CA GLU A 37 -5.31 10.80 7.55
C GLU A 37 -4.68 10.43 8.91
N GLY A 38 -5.41 9.70 9.76
CA GLY A 38 -4.96 9.17 11.05
C GLY A 38 -4.22 7.83 10.99
N LEU A 39 -4.11 7.17 9.82
CA LEU A 39 -3.33 5.94 9.69
C LEU A 39 -1.83 6.23 9.86
N ARG A 40 -1.19 5.56 10.82
CA ARG A 40 0.24 5.68 11.13
C ARG A 40 0.83 4.28 11.21
N ALA A 41 1.88 4.03 10.44
CA ALA A 41 2.60 2.76 10.38
C ALA A 41 1.68 1.53 10.32
N PHE A 42 0.57 1.63 9.59
CA PHE A 42 -0.40 0.54 9.44
C PHE A 42 0.19 -0.54 8.53
N ASP A 43 0.22 -1.78 8.98
CA ASP A 43 0.64 -2.92 8.16
C ASP A 43 -0.54 -3.44 7.33
N PRO A 44 -0.54 -3.25 5.99
CA PRO A 44 -1.60 -3.75 5.12
C PRO A 44 -1.38 -5.20 4.68
N GLY A 45 -0.30 -5.86 5.15
CA GLY A 45 0.18 -7.16 4.70
C GLY A 45 1.27 -7.03 3.62
N PRO A 46 0.97 -7.27 2.33
CA PRO A 46 1.97 -7.15 1.28
C PRO A 46 2.54 -5.73 1.14
N GLY A 47 3.86 -5.61 1.27
CA GLY A 47 4.58 -4.34 1.06
C GLY A 47 4.97 -3.64 2.37
N PRO A 48 5.38 -2.36 2.30
CA PRO A 48 5.76 -1.58 3.48
C PRO A 48 4.54 -1.12 4.30
N ALA A 49 4.79 -0.72 5.54
CA ALA A 49 3.79 -0.07 6.37
C ALA A 49 3.34 1.27 5.76
N ILE A 50 2.05 1.56 5.88
CA ILE A 50 1.38 2.71 5.31
C ILE A 50 1.12 3.76 6.39
N THR A 51 1.49 4.98 6.08
CA THR A 51 1.08 6.17 6.82
C THR A 51 0.27 7.05 5.88
N PHE A 52 -0.65 7.87 6.37
CA PHE A 52 -1.21 8.97 5.60
C PHE A 52 -1.19 10.24 6.44
N GLY A 53 -1.68 11.35 5.92
CA GLY A 53 -1.83 12.58 6.70
C GLY A 53 -2.47 13.65 5.85
N ARG A 54 -2.90 14.75 6.49
CA ARG A 54 -3.59 15.86 5.82
C ARG A 54 -2.85 16.35 4.57
N ASN A 55 -1.52 16.38 4.63
CA ASN A 55 -0.65 16.78 3.53
C ASN A 55 0.23 15.63 3.01
N ARG A 56 -0.05 14.37 3.40
CA ARG A 56 0.71 13.17 2.99
C ARG A 56 -0.25 12.15 2.37
N ARG A 57 -0.40 12.25 1.05
CA ARG A 57 -1.30 11.39 0.25
C ARG A 57 -0.61 10.17 -0.36
N VAL A 58 0.72 10.10 -0.25
CA VAL A 58 1.50 8.91 -0.61
C VAL A 58 1.73 8.09 0.65
N GLY A 59 1.31 6.82 0.61
CA GLY A 59 1.22 5.93 1.76
C GLY A 59 2.58 5.49 2.30
N ALA A 60 3.42 5.05 1.38
CA ALA A 60 4.80 4.66 1.60
C ALA A 60 5.66 5.32 0.51
N TYR A 61 6.79 5.88 0.92
CA TYR A 61 7.77 6.44 0.00
C TYR A 61 8.93 5.46 -0.13
N GLY A 62 9.13 4.96 -1.33
CA GLY A 62 10.16 3.97 -1.60
C GLY A 62 9.78 3.06 -2.74
N ALA A 63 10.69 2.15 -3.06
CA ALA A 63 10.48 1.14 -4.09
C ALA A 63 11.37 -0.07 -3.83
N SER A 64 11.04 -1.18 -4.48
CA SER A 64 11.94 -2.32 -4.67
C SER A 64 12.19 -2.52 -6.17
N LEU A 65 13.36 -3.07 -6.49
CA LEU A 65 13.73 -3.45 -7.85
C LEU A 65 13.44 -4.93 -8.06
N SER A 66 12.80 -5.26 -9.17
CA SER A 66 12.50 -6.63 -9.57
C SER A 66 13.12 -6.92 -10.93
N ARG A 67 13.76 -8.08 -11.08
CA ARG A 67 14.37 -8.50 -12.35
C ARG A 67 13.28 -9.08 -13.24
N VAL A 68 12.95 -8.40 -14.33
CA VAL A 68 12.06 -8.95 -15.36
C VAL A 68 12.80 -10.06 -16.11
N ASP A 69 12.17 -11.23 -16.22
CA ASP A 69 12.65 -12.31 -17.06
C ASP A 69 12.17 -12.07 -18.50
N PRO A 70 13.06 -11.86 -19.49
CA PRO A 70 12.65 -11.58 -20.86
C PRO A 70 11.94 -12.76 -21.54
N SER A 71 12.08 -13.98 -21.02
CA SER A 71 11.38 -15.17 -21.51
C SER A 71 9.97 -15.35 -20.90
N SER A 72 9.64 -14.56 -19.88
CA SER A 72 8.38 -14.62 -19.14
C SER A 72 7.77 -13.23 -18.98
N VAL A 73 6.62 -13.00 -19.61
CA VAL A 73 5.84 -11.76 -19.42
C VAL A 73 5.26 -11.67 -17.99
N ASP A 74 5.31 -12.76 -17.22
CA ASP A 74 4.80 -12.82 -15.86
C ASP A 74 5.81 -12.26 -14.85
N VAL A 75 5.45 -11.12 -14.26
CA VAL A 75 6.13 -10.50 -13.11
C VAL A 75 6.13 -11.41 -11.85
N ALA A 76 5.40 -12.53 -11.90
CA ALA A 76 5.32 -13.50 -10.82
C ALA A 76 6.62 -14.27 -10.55
N HIS A 77 7.53 -14.34 -11.54
CA HIS A 77 8.84 -15.00 -11.40
C HIS A 77 9.99 -14.03 -11.14
N THR A 78 9.70 -12.74 -10.99
CA THR A 78 10.74 -11.74 -10.74
C THR A 78 11.08 -11.76 -9.26
N ALA A 79 12.10 -12.53 -8.87
CA ALA A 79 12.65 -12.41 -7.53
C ALA A 79 13.07 -10.95 -7.30
N PRO A 80 12.73 -10.35 -6.14
CA PRO A 80 13.19 -9.01 -5.82
C PRO A 80 14.72 -9.01 -5.83
N VAL A 81 15.31 -8.09 -6.59
CA VAL A 81 16.76 -7.89 -6.67
C VAL A 81 17.23 -6.98 -5.53
N SER A 82 16.30 -6.24 -4.93
CA SER A 82 16.56 -5.41 -3.77
C SER A 82 15.50 -5.61 -2.69
N ALA A 83 15.89 -5.33 -1.45
CA ALA A 83 14.93 -5.03 -0.39
C ALA A 83 14.16 -3.73 -0.73
N TRP A 84 13.18 -3.39 0.12
CA TRP A 84 12.53 -2.08 0.08
C TRP A 84 13.58 -0.99 0.36
N VAL A 85 13.69 -0.03 -0.57
CA VAL A 85 14.51 1.17 -0.39
C VAL A 85 13.57 2.31 -0.08
N GLU A 86 13.62 2.80 1.16
CA GLU A 86 12.82 3.94 1.60
C GLU A 86 13.34 5.23 0.93
N VAL A 87 12.42 6.04 0.44
CA VAL A 87 12.73 7.38 -0.10
C VAL A 87 12.21 8.38 0.91
N VAL A 88 13.09 9.06 1.62
CA VAL A 88 12.68 10.14 2.52
C VAL A 88 12.59 11.42 1.69
N PRO A 89 11.42 12.08 1.62
CA PRO A 89 11.27 13.37 0.92
C PRO A 89 12.11 14.49 1.54
#